data_AF-A0A7S2SGE4-F1
#
_entry.id   AF-A0A7S2SGE4-F1
#
_cell.length_a   1.000
_cell.length_b   1.000
_cell.length_c   1.000
_cell.angle_alpha   90.00
_cell.angle_beta   90.00
_cell.angle_gamma   90.00
#
_symmetry.space_group_name_H-M   'P 1'
#
loop_
_entity.id
_entity.type
_entity.pdbx_description
1 polymer ?
#
loop_
_entity_poly.entity_id
_entity_poly.type
_entity_poly.pdbx_seq_one_letter_code
_entity_poly.pdbx_strand_id
1 'polypeptide(L)'
;MLVVKHNKLNLLCLSLSLNSVTQMSAHAFVSPFVLRHDIHLATRRLFPRASCLDRLFSTSSESDSYDNAQSLNVRSTKAEFGGDSNDVFSINSKQKPSIAKSPKLKPDDPSTFPSWAYDPRDYFRYELIYESKKSMARVGRIHTPHGIIDTPGYVAVATNGALKGLDMREADACGQQLVFCNSYHLLLQPGPEIIEGAGGLHKFMNRPNGPLITDSGGFQVFSLAYGSVHESLESQGELKKSGNANKNHNKSSPVKVTEEGVLFRSYRDGRKILLTPESTIQAQKSYGADIIIPLDELPPYHIDRKKLEDSVDRSHRWEARSLKEHLKNVKNQAMYCVVHGGVDVELRTKSIEYLTSLPFDGYAIGGSLGRNSDELLELLNWMMPLFNESSSRKNKPRHLLGIADEKSIVGGVKKGIDTFDSCYPTRLGRHGTLLTRNGKIHIKSSKHSKSYGVPIDSECKCSTCTHYDRSYLWHLFKAKEPLLTQLATVHNIQYMNDLMAKQRQDILDGKI
;
A
#
# COMPACT_ATOMS: atom_id res chain seq x y z
N MET A 1 42.24 28.35 48.14
CA MET A 1 41.26 28.92 49.10
C MET A 1 39.93 28.22 48.83
N LEU A 2 39.44 27.40 49.77
CA LEU A 2 38.33 27.69 50.72
C LEU A 2 36.97 27.76 49.98
N VAL A 3 35.86 27.09 50.32
CA VAL A 3 35.34 26.36 51.51
C VAL A 3 34.03 25.62 51.05
N VAL A 4 33.57 24.43 51.49
CA VAL A 4 34.07 23.38 52.43
C VAL A 4 33.46 21.96 52.15
N LYS A 5 33.99 20.97 52.89
CA LYS A 5 33.56 19.58 53.23
C LYS A 5 32.04 19.39 53.50
N HIS A 6 31.42 18.19 53.63
CA HIS A 6 31.84 16.82 54.04
C HIS A 6 31.09 15.76 53.17
N ASN A 7 31.62 14.59 52.80
CA ASN A 7 31.97 13.37 53.58
C ASN A 7 30.80 12.77 54.40
N LYS A 8 30.63 11.44 54.58
CA LYS A 8 30.95 10.19 53.84
C LYS A 8 30.67 9.01 54.83
N LEU A 9 30.32 7.81 54.34
CA LEU A 9 30.42 6.51 55.05
C LEU A 9 29.50 6.32 56.30
N ASN A 10 29.14 5.12 56.78
CA ASN A 10 29.07 3.74 56.24
C ASN A 10 28.36 2.81 57.27
N LEU A 11 28.32 1.49 56.99
CA LEU A 11 27.97 0.34 57.89
C LEU A 11 26.49 0.16 58.30
N LEU A 12 26.00 -1.03 58.66
CA LEU A 12 26.22 -2.40 58.11
C LEU A 12 25.18 -3.38 58.73
N CYS A 13 24.66 -4.30 57.91
CA CYS A 13 24.31 -5.70 58.25
C CYS A 13 23.19 -6.09 59.27
N LEU A 14 22.65 -7.31 59.02
CA LEU A 14 21.98 -8.25 59.95
C LEU A 14 20.56 -7.85 60.47
N SER A 15 19.56 -8.75 60.62
CA SER A 15 19.51 -10.22 60.45
C SER A 15 18.07 -10.80 60.34
N LEU A 16 17.93 -11.91 59.59
CA LEU A 16 17.21 -13.19 59.91
C LEU A 16 15.86 -13.23 60.66
N SER A 17 14.83 -13.78 60.01
CA SER A 17 14.13 -15.07 60.31
C SER A 17 13.12 -15.35 59.17
N LEU A 18 12.94 -16.51 58.51
CA LEU A 18 12.96 -17.96 58.80
C LEU A 18 11.78 -18.53 59.60
N ASN A 19 11.22 -19.64 59.05
CA ASN A 19 10.23 -20.59 59.60
C ASN A 19 8.74 -20.16 59.63
N SER A 20 7.74 -21.04 59.43
CA SER A 20 7.70 -22.41 58.88
C SER A 20 6.25 -22.94 58.74
N VAL A 21 5.93 -23.58 57.60
CA VAL A 21 5.39 -24.97 57.46
C VAL A 21 3.96 -25.35 57.97
N THR A 22 3.22 -26.12 57.13
CA THR A 22 2.01 -26.97 57.41
C THR A 22 0.67 -26.29 57.83
N GLN A 23 -0.56 -26.81 57.58
CA GLN A 23 -1.03 -28.01 56.83
C GLN A 23 -2.51 -27.92 56.37
N MET A 24 -2.81 -28.55 55.22
CA MET A 24 -3.96 -29.44 54.88
C MET A 24 -5.48 -29.06 54.95
N SER A 25 -6.19 -29.83 54.10
CA SER A 25 -7.65 -30.07 53.96
C SER A 25 -8.48 -28.96 53.27
N ALA A 26 -9.18 -29.12 52.14
CA ALA A 26 -9.66 -30.23 51.26
C ALA A 26 -11.17 -30.53 51.35
N HIS A 27 -11.89 -30.21 50.27
CA HIS A 27 -13.01 -30.95 49.67
C HIS A 27 -13.09 -30.46 48.20
N ALA A 28 -12.81 -31.22 47.14
CA ALA A 28 -13.23 -32.58 46.74
C ALA A 28 -14.67 -32.65 46.19
N PHE A 29 -14.77 -32.72 44.86
CA PHE A 29 -15.86 -33.38 44.13
C PHE A 29 -15.24 -34.17 42.98
N VAL A 30 -15.55 -35.47 42.89
CA VAL A 30 -14.87 -36.44 42.03
C VAL A 30 -15.86 -37.46 41.46
N SER A 31 -16.06 -37.42 40.14
CA SER A 31 -16.34 -38.61 39.28
C SER A 31 -17.62 -39.43 39.58
N PRO A 32 -17.90 -40.57 38.89
CA PRO A 32 -17.30 -41.10 37.66
C PRO A 32 -18.29 -41.53 36.57
N PHE A 33 -17.77 -41.79 35.37
CA PHE A 33 -18.17 -42.99 34.61
C PHE A 33 -16.99 -43.55 33.83
N VAL A 34 -16.75 -44.85 33.99
CA VAL A 34 -15.74 -45.66 33.28
C VAL A 34 -16.40 -47.00 32.98
N LEU A 35 -16.20 -47.54 31.77
CA LEU A 35 -16.07 -48.99 31.59
C LEU A 35 -15.31 -49.30 30.29
N ARG A 36 -14.54 -50.40 30.34
CA ARG A 36 -13.70 -50.94 29.26
C ARG A 36 -14.51 -51.86 28.33
N HIS A 37 -13.91 -52.19 27.18
CA HIS A 37 -13.83 -53.48 26.45
C HIS A 37 -13.60 -53.14 24.94
N ASP A 38 -13.02 -53.97 24.09
CA ASP A 38 -11.88 -54.89 24.26
C ASP A 38 -11.25 -55.17 22.86
N ILE A 39 -10.21 -55.98 22.79
CA ILE A 39 -9.49 -56.34 21.55
C ILE A 39 -10.33 -57.24 20.62
N HIS A 40 -10.30 -57.01 19.29
CA HIS A 40 -10.29 -58.12 18.33
C HIS A 40 -9.77 -57.78 16.92
N LEU A 41 -8.84 -58.59 16.42
CA LEU A 41 -8.56 -58.75 14.98
C LEU A 41 -9.59 -59.70 14.34
N ALA A 42 -10.01 -59.43 13.09
CA ALA A 42 -10.27 -60.46 12.04
C ALA A 42 -10.65 -59.89 10.65
N THR A 43 -9.69 -59.92 9.72
CA THR A 43 -9.79 -60.36 8.31
C THR A 43 -11.12 -60.39 7.49
N ARG A 44 -11.02 -59.80 6.27
CA ARG A 44 -11.32 -60.39 4.92
C ARG A 44 -12.74 -60.36 4.29
N ARG A 45 -12.69 -60.09 2.95
CA ARG A 45 -13.62 -60.42 1.82
C ARG A 45 -14.90 -59.59 1.63
N LEU A 46 -15.48 -59.45 0.42
CA LEU A 46 -15.01 -59.40 -1.00
C LEU A 46 -16.26 -59.06 -1.89
N PHE A 47 -16.29 -57.91 -2.59
CA PHE A 47 -17.09 -57.65 -3.84
C PHE A 47 -18.64 -57.87 -3.78
N PRO A 48 -19.47 -57.60 -4.83
CA PRO A 48 -19.15 -57.24 -6.22
C PRO A 48 -19.70 -55.91 -6.77
N ARG A 49 -19.18 -55.56 -7.95
CA ARG A 49 -19.75 -54.58 -8.90
C ARG A 49 -21.01 -55.18 -9.56
N ALA A 50 -21.93 -54.31 -9.98
CA ALA A 50 -22.90 -54.60 -11.04
C ALA A 50 -23.07 -53.37 -11.95
N SER A 51 -23.42 -53.61 -13.21
CA SER A 51 -23.44 -52.62 -14.29
C SER A 51 -24.61 -52.86 -15.24
N CYS A 52 -25.35 -51.81 -15.59
CA CYS A 52 -26.09 -51.60 -16.85
C CYS A 52 -26.41 -50.09 -16.91
N LEU A 53 -26.10 -49.32 -17.96
CA LEU A 53 -26.46 -49.38 -19.39
C LEU A 53 -27.91 -48.98 -19.72
N ASP A 54 -27.98 -47.91 -20.51
CA ASP A 54 -28.92 -47.62 -21.61
C ASP A 54 -30.37 -47.13 -21.38
N ARG A 55 -30.57 -45.85 -21.78
CA ARG A 55 -31.49 -45.34 -22.84
C ARG A 55 -32.67 -44.41 -22.51
N LEU A 56 -32.49 -43.17 -23.00
CA LEU A 56 -33.34 -42.42 -23.96
C LEU A 56 -34.52 -41.54 -23.49
N PHE A 57 -34.85 -40.60 -24.40
CA PHE A 57 -35.80 -39.48 -24.36
C PHE A 57 -35.32 -38.26 -23.53
N SER A 58 -35.06 -37.03 -24.03
CA SER A 58 -35.65 -36.20 -25.12
C SER A 58 -37.13 -35.87 -24.87
N THR A 59 -37.63 -34.63 -24.85
CA THR A 59 -37.26 -33.37 -25.57
C THR A 59 -37.98 -32.15 -24.92
N SER A 60 -37.94 -30.96 -25.56
CA SER A 60 -38.62 -29.69 -25.21
C SER A 60 -38.07 -28.94 -23.97
N SER A 61 -37.72 -27.64 -23.96
CA SER A 61 -37.88 -26.48 -24.89
C SER A 61 -39.24 -25.78 -24.95
N GLU A 62 -39.43 -24.79 -24.07
CA GLU A 62 -40.21 -23.55 -24.17
C GLU A 62 -39.70 -22.71 -22.97
N SER A 63 -39.21 -21.46 -23.05
CA SER A 63 -39.69 -20.21 -23.65
C SER A 63 -40.94 -19.65 -22.96
N ASP A 64 -40.71 -18.75 -21.99
CA ASP A 64 -41.74 -17.82 -21.52
C ASP A 64 -41.18 -16.39 -21.49
N SER A 65 -41.78 -15.54 -22.30
CA SER A 65 -41.55 -14.10 -22.37
C SER A 65 -42.70 -13.38 -21.67
N TYR A 66 -42.38 -12.45 -20.77
CA TYR A 66 -43.32 -11.41 -20.35
C TYR A 66 -42.81 -10.04 -20.76
N ASP A 67 -43.74 -9.22 -21.23
CA ASP A 67 -43.48 -8.13 -22.16
C ASP A 67 -44.11 -6.80 -21.66
N ASN A 68 -43.63 -5.69 -22.22
CA ASN A 68 -44.21 -4.33 -22.15
C ASN A 68 -44.29 -3.59 -20.80
N ALA A 69 -43.43 -2.56 -20.68
CA ALA A 69 -43.81 -1.28 -20.08
C ALA A 69 -43.53 -0.15 -21.09
N GLN A 70 -44.54 0.68 -21.35
CA GLN A 70 -44.60 1.56 -22.51
C GLN A 70 -43.77 2.85 -22.37
N SER A 71 -43.14 3.28 -23.47
CA SER A 71 -42.49 4.60 -23.58
C SER A 71 -43.49 5.68 -24.01
N LEU A 72 -43.72 6.67 -23.14
CA LEU A 72 -44.55 7.83 -23.45
C LEU A 72 -43.74 8.92 -24.16
N ASN A 73 -43.98 9.09 -25.46
CA ASN A 73 -43.52 10.23 -26.24
C ASN A 73 -44.33 11.48 -25.91
N VAL A 74 -43.73 12.45 -25.23
CA VAL A 74 -44.31 13.81 -25.09
C VAL A 74 -43.73 14.71 -26.18
N ARG A 75 -44.55 15.03 -27.17
CA ARG A 75 -44.30 16.15 -28.09
C ARG A 75 -44.41 17.46 -27.31
N SER A 76 -43.42 18.35 -27.42
CA SER A 76 -43.60 19.77 -27.15
C SER A 76 -43.45 20.57 -28.45
N THR A 77 -44.24 21.64 -28.55
CA THR A 77 -44.54 22.33 -29.81
C THR A 77 -43.56 23.47 -30.12
N LYS A 78 -43.28 23.67 -31.41
CA LYS A 78 -42.68 24.91 -31.90
C LYS A 78 -43.63 26.09 -31.65
N ALA A 79 -43.07 27.24 -31.32
CA ALA A 79 -43.70 28.54 -31.51
C ALA A 79 -42.75 29.40 -32.37
N GLU A 80 -43.28 30.12 -33.34
CA GLU A 80 -42.54 30.97 -34.27
C GLU A 80 -42.69 32.44 -33.88
N PHE A 81 -41.60 33.20 -33.99
CA PHE A 81 -41.46 34.64 -34.32
C PHE A 81 -39.93 34.88 -34.30
N GLY A 82 -39.26 35.53 -35.25
CA GLY A 82 -39.71 36.40 -36.33
C GLY A 82 -38.88 37.68 -36.25
N GLY A 83 -37.86 37.84 -37.11
CA GLY A 83 -36.96 39.01 -37.06
C GLY A 83 -35.70 38.85 -37.89
N ASP A 84 -35.70 39.41 -39.11
CA ASP A 84 -34.52 39.56 -39.96
C ASP A 84 -33.60 40.70 -39.46
N SER A 85 -32.29 40.48 -39.55
CA SER A 85 -31.34 41.54 -39.93
C SER A 85 -30.04 40.92 -40.43
N ASN A 86 -29.82 40.96 -41.75
CA ASN A 86 -28.49 40.79 -42.31
C ASN A 86 -27.63 41.98 -41.89
N ASP A 87 -26.43 41.74 -41.37
CA ASP A 87 -25.36 42.72 -41.49
C ASP A 87 -23.99 42.03 -41.67
N VAL A 88 -23.28 42.45 -42.72
CA VAL A 88 -22.03 41.84 -43.16
C VAL A 88 -20.87 42.66 -42.65
N PHE A 89 -20.11 42.12 -41.68
CA PHE A 89 -18.80 42.68 -41.31
C PHE A 89 -17.70 41.62 -41.40
N SER A 90 -16.85 41.78 -42.42
CA SER A 90 -15.63 41.00 -42.63
C SER A 90 -14.64 41.21 -41.49
N ILE A 91 -14.42 40.19 -40.65
CA ILE A 91 -13.39 40.25 -39.60
C ILE A 91 -12.04 39.85 -40.20
N ASN A 92 -11.13 40.83 -40.22
CA ASN A 92 -9.76 40.71 -40.69
C ASN A 92 -8.97 39.65 -39.90
N SER A 93 -8.32 38.73 -40.61
CA SER A 93 -7.46 37.70 -40.01
C SER A 93 -6.08 38.26 -39.63
N LYS A 94 -5.95 38.90 -38.46
CA LYS A 94 -4.66 39.14 -37.76
C LYS A 94 -4.85 39.78 -36.38
N GLN A 95 -4.95 38.94 -35.34
CA GLN A 95 -4.30 39.08 -34.03
C GLN A 95 -4.80 37.95 -33.12
N LYS A 96 -3.89 37.08 -32.65
CA LYS A 96 -4.19 36.22 -31.51
C LYS A 96 -4.20 37.10 -30.26
N PRO A 97 -5.28 37.15 -29.45
CA PRO A 97 -5.22 37.85 -28.18
C PRO A 97 -4.12 37.22 -27.33
N SER A 98 -3.23 38.04 -26.79
CA SER A 98 -2.23 37.59 -25.84
C SER A 98 -2.95 37.11 -24.58
N ILE A 99 -2.94 35.80 -24.36
CA ILE A 99 -3.45 35.22 -23.11
C ILE A 99 -2.53 35.72 -22.00
N ALA A 100 -2.97 36.76 -21.30
CA ALA A 100 -2.36 37.20 -20.06
C ALA A 100 -2.33 35.98 -19.13
N LYS A 101 -1.13 35.57 -18.71
CA LYS A 101 -0.99 34.45 -17.79
C LYS A 101 -1.64 34.84 -16.48
N SER A 102 -2.74 34.17 -16.12
CA SER A 102 -3.29 34.25 -14.77
C SER A 102 -2.16 34.06 -13.77
N PRO A 103 -2.07 34.88 -12.71
CA PRO A 103 -1.01 34.72 -11.71
C PRO A 103 -1.04 33.29 -11.16
N LYS A 104 0.12 32.63 -11.08
CA LYS A 104 0.23 31.28 -10.51
C LYS A 104 -0.39 31.33 -9.10
N LEU A 105 -1.41 30.51 -8.87
CA LEU A 105 -1.97 30.33 -7.52
C LEU A 105 -0.85 29.83 -6.60
N LYS A 106 -0.61 30.55 -5.50
CA LYS A 106 0.31 30.08 -4.47
C LYS A 106 -0.37 28.99 -3.64
N PRO A 107 0.39 28.03 -3.10
CA PRO A 107 -0.15 27.11 -2.11
C PRO A 107 -0.44 27.84 -0.79
N ASP A 108 -1.31 27.26 0.01
CA ASP A 108 -1.82 27.88 1.25
C ASP A 108 -0.70 28.10 2.28
N ASP A 109 -0.71 29.24 2.95
CA ASP A 109 0.25 29.53 4.01
C ASP A 109 -0.03 28.68 5.27
N PRO A 110 0.99 28.20 6.01
CA PRO A 110 0.84 27.49 7.28
C PRO A 110 -0.10 28.18 8.29
N SER A 111 -0.10 29.52 8.34
CA SER A 111 -0.98 30.30 9.22
C SER A 111 -2.47 30.19 8.88
N THR A 112 -2.84 29.64 7.71
CA THR A 112 -4.24 29.38 7.34
C THR A 112 -4.81 28.09 7.94
N PHE A 113 -3.96 27.27 8.57
CA PHE A 113 -4.37 26.05 9.27
C PHE A 113 -4.62 26.36 10.76
N PRO A 114 -5.63 25.75 11.40
CA PRO A 114 -5.93 26.04 12.79
C PRO A 114 -4.81 25.52 13.70
N SER A 115 -4.45 26.27 14.75
CA SER A 115 -3.32 25.96 15.63
C SER A 115 -3.38 24.54 16.21
N TRP A 116 -4.57 24.07 16.62
CA TRP A 116 -4.79 22.72 17.16
C TRP A 116 -4.42 21.58 16.18
N ALA A 117 -4.29 21.86 14.89
CA ALA A 117 -3.86 20.85 13.92
C ALA A 117 -2.39 20.47 14.09
N TYR A 118 -1.57 21.36 14.67
CA TYR A 118 -0.14 21.13 14.92
C TYR A 118 0.15 20.37 16.21
N ASP A 119 -0.84 20.26 17.11
CA ASP A 119 -0.71 19.55 18.38
C ASP A 119 -0.70 18.02 18.17
N PRO A 120 0.00 17.25 19.03
CA PRO A 120 0.02 15.79 18.95
C PRO A 120 -1.37 15.16 18.98
N ARG A 121 -1.52 14.00 18.32
CA ARG A 121 -2.77 13.23 18.28
C ARG A 121 -2.75 12.10 19.30
N ASP A 122 -3.84 11.92 20.03
CA ASP A 122 -3.98 10.78 20.96
C ASP A 122 -4.06 9.44 20.22
N TYR A 123 -4.67 9.45 19.02
CA TYR A 123 -4.91 8.25 18.20
C TYR A 123 -3.73 7.88 17.29
N PHE A 124 -2.76 8.77 17.08
CA PHE A 124 -1.62 8.55 16.20
C PHE A 124 -0.33 9.20 16.72
N ARG A 125 0.74 8.41 16.85
CA ARG A 125 2.08 8.95 17.18
C ARG A 125 3.19 8.09 16.59
N TYR A 126 4.33 8.74 16.33
CA TYR A 126 5.59 8.05 16.06
C TYR A 126 6.50 8.10 17.30
N GLU A 127 6.80 6.93 17.85
CA GLU A 127 7.73 6.72 18.95
C GLU A 127 9.09 6.34 18.35
N LEU A 128 10.07 7.25 18.42
CA LEU A 128 11.45 6.97 18.01
C LEU A 128 12.18 6.27 19.17
N ILE A 129 12.50 4.99 19.00
CA ILE A 129 13.08 4.14 20.06
C ILE A 129 14.61 4.21 20.04
N TYR A 130 15.22 4.17 18.86
CA TYR A 130 16.68 4.17 18.71
C TYR A 130 17.11 4.77 17.36
N GLU A 131 18.24 5.47 17.36
CA GLU A 131 18.89 6.00 16.16
C GLU A 131 20.28 5.38 16.03
N SER A 132 20.63 4.96 14.81
CA SER A 132 21.97 4.47 14.52
C SER A 132 23.02 5.57 14.74
N LYS A 133 24.20 5.15 15.22
CA LYS A 133 25.41 5.99 15.31
C LYS A 133 26.29 5.89 14.05
N LYS A 134 25.94 5.01 13.10
CA LYS A 134 26.72 4.70 11.88
C LYS A 134 26.03 5.15 10.59
N SER A 135 24.71 5.28 10.61
CA SER A 135 23.91 5.70 9.46
C SER A 135 22.70 6.52 9.93
N MET A 136 21.82 6.89 9.00
CA MET A 136 20.56 7.56 9.34
C MET A 136 19.45 6.59 9.74
N ALA A 137 19.76 5.30 9.89
CA ALA A 137 18.78 4.27 10.22
C ALA A 137 18.17 4.48 11.61
N ARG A 138 16.88 4.17 11.73
CA ARG A 138 16.06 4.40 12.91
C ARG A 138 15.23 3.16 13.23
N VAL A 139 15.02 2.91 14.52
CA VAL A 139 14.01 1.96 15.00
C VAL A 139 12.98 2.74 15.80
N GLY A 140 11.71 2.48 15.53
CA GLY A 140 10.60 3.15 16.17
C GLY A 140 9.30 2.38 16.07
N ARG A 141 8.21 3.01 16.50
CA ARG A 141 6.85 2.47 16.44
C ARG A 141 5.88 3.53 15.98
N ILE A 142 5.09 3.21 14.97
CA ILE A 142 3.91 3.99 14.60
C ILE A 142 2.73 3.36 15.36
N HIS A 143 2.15 4.13 16.28
CA HIS A 143 0.93 3.75 17.00
C HIS A 143 -0.27 4.28 16.21
N THR A 144 -1.26 3.44 15.93
CA THR A 144 -2.50 3.80 15.24
C THR A 144 -3.73 3.23 15.97
N PRO A 145 -4.98 3.61 15.62
CA PRO A 145 -6.17 3.06 16.26
C PRO A 145 -6.28 1.53 16.23
N HIS A 146 -5.85 0.89 15.13
CA HIS A 146 -5.99 -0.55 14.94
C HIS A 146 -4.71 -1.36 15.19
N GLY A 147 -3.63 -0.75 15.69
CA GLY A 147 -2.43 -1.49 16.10
C GLY A 147 -1.13 -0.69 16.10
N ILE A 148 -0.02 -1.42 16.23
CA ILE A 148 1.34 -0.87 16.25
C ILE A 148 2.13 -1.43 15.07
N ILE A 149 2.92 -0.58 14.42
CA ILE A 149 3.82 -0.92 13.31
C ILE A 149 5.25 -0.66 13.78
N ASP A 150 6.08 -1.68 13.87
CA ASP A 150 7.50 -1.52 14.21
C ASP A 150 8.29 -1.10 12.96
N THR A 151 9.10 -0.04 13.08
CA THR A 151 9.89 0.50 11.98
C THR A 151 11.38 0.14 12.11
N PRO A 152 12.11 -0.14 11.01
CA PRO A 152 11.62 -0.18 9.64
C PRO A 152 10.64 -1.34 9.37
N GLY A 153 9.62 -1.11 8.53
CA GLY A 153 8.54 -2.06 8.26
C GLY A 153 8.18 -2.19 6.78
N TYR A 154 7.73 -3.38 6.37
CA TYR A 154 7.26 -3.66 5.01
C TYR A 154 5.74 -3.60 4.95
N VAL A 155 5.20 -3.06 3.87
CA VAL A 155 3.77 -2.83 3.66
C VAL A 155 3.29 -3.63 2.44
N ALA A 156 2.47 -4.64 2.68
CA ALA A 156 1.90 -5.47 1.62
C ALA A 156 0.74 -4.74 0.90
N VAL A 157 0.74 -4.78 -0.44
CA VAL A 157 -0.25 -4.06 -1.26
C VAL A 157 -1.46 -4.95 -1.61
N ALA A 158 -2.61 -4.62 -1.02
CA ALA A 158 -3.92 -5.21 -1.22
C ALA A 158 -4.72 -4.43 -2.28
N THR A 159 -4.52 -4.76 -3.56
CA THR A 159 -4.99 -3.97 -4.71
C THR A 159 -6.51 -3.68 -4.75
N ASN A 160 -7.37 -4.57 -4.24
CA ASN A 160 -8.83 -4.35 -4.16
C ASN A 160 -9.34 -4.67 -2.74
N GLY A 161 -8.61 -4.27 -1.69
CA GLY A 161 -8.88 -4.74 -0.33
C GLY A 161 -8.60 -6.23 -0.13
N ALA A 162 -7.80 -6.84 -1.01
CA ALA A 162 -7.39 -8.24 -0.93
C ALA A 162 -5.92 -8.39 -1.35
N LEU A 163 -5.15 -9.14 -0.58
CA LEU A 163 -3.81 -9.58 -0.96
C LEU A 163 -3.95 -10.71 -1.97
N LYS A 164 -3.24 -10.60 -3.11
CA LYS A 164 -3.39 -11.53 -4.24
C LYS A 164 -2.78 -12.89 -3.90
N GLY A 165 -3.62 -13.80 -3.42
CA GLY A 165 -3.24 -15.14 -2.98
C GLY A 165 -3.00 -15.28 -1.48
N LEU A 166 -3.48 -14.36 -0.64
CA LEU A 166 -3.27 -14.47 0.81
C LEU A 166 -4.46 -13.88 1.56
N ASP A 167 -4.99 -14.62 2.53
CA ASP A 167 -5.99 -14.10 3.46
C ASP A 167 -5.33 -13.19 4.51
N MET A 168 -6.10 -12.24 5.07
CA MET A 168 -5.56 -11.29 6.06
C MET A 168 -5.05 -11.99 7.32
N ARG A 169 -5.75 -13.03 7.79
CA ARG A 169 -5.30 -13.83 8.96
C ARG A 169 -3.97 -14.55 8.70
N GLU A 170 -3.77 -15.04 7.47
CA GLU A 170 -2.50 -15.65 7.07
C GLU A 170 -1.39 -14.60 6.92
N ALA A 171 -1.71 -13.41 6.43
CA ALA A 171 -0.77 -12.29 6.33
C ALA A 171 -0.32 -11.80 7.72
N ASP A 172 -1.27 -11.64 8.65
CA ASP A 172 -0.98 -11.27 10.04
C ASP A 172 -0.15 -12.35 10.75
N ALA A 173 -0.44 -13.64 10.49
CA ALA A 173 0.39 -14.76 10.96
C ALA A 173 1.81 -14.77 10.34
N CYS A 174 1.98 -14.20 9.13
CA CYS A 174 3.30 -13.93 8.54
C CYS A 174 3.98 -12.66 9.09
N GLY A 175 3.42 -12.04 10.14
CA GLY A 175 3.95 -10.82 10.76
C GLY A 175 3.63 -9.52 10.01
N GLN A 176 2.63 -9.50 9.13
CA GLN A 176 2.27 -8.29 8.37
C GLN A 176 1.58 -7.28 9.30
N GLN A 177 2.22 -6.12 9.54
CA GLN A 177 1.67 -5.09 10.44
C GLN A 177 0.78 -4.08 9.69
N LEU A 178 1.31 -3.40 8.68
CA LEU A 178 0.56 -2.42 7.86
C LEU A 178 0.20 -3.02 6.50
N VAL A 179 -1.03 -2.80 6.00
CA VAL A 179 -1.47 -3.22 4.66
C VAL A 179 -1.95 -2.01 3.85
N PHE A 180 -1.45 -1.87 2.62
CA PHE A 180 -1.78 -0.78 1.71
C PHE A 180 -2.97 -1.17 0.83
N CYS A 181 -4.05 -0.40 0.89
CA CYS A 181 -5.26 -0.58 0.10
C CYS A 181 -5.36 0.51 -0.97
N ASN A 182 -5.68 0.11 -2.20
CA ASN A 182 -5.62 1.02 -3.34
C ASN A 182 -6.95 1.73 -3.60
N SER A 183 -6.98 3.05 -3.41
CA SER A 183 -8.19 3.85 -3.53
C SER A 183 -8.74 3.93 -4.95
N TYR A 184 -7.89 3.92 -5.98
CA TYR A 184 -8.35 3.92 -7.38
C TYR A 184 -9.22 2.70 -7.69
N HIS A 185 -8.76 1.52 -7.27
CA HIS A 185 -9.52 0.29 -7.46
C HIS A 185 -10.77 0.25 -6.59
N LEU A 186 -10.67 0.61 -5.30
CA LEU A 186 -11.80 0.61 -4.36
C LEU A 186 -12.90 1.61 -4.75
N LEU A 187 -12.54 2.77 -5.30
CA LEU A 187 -13.45 3.79 -5.82
C LEU A 187 -14.27 3.25 -7.00
N LEU A 188 -13.63 2.46 -7.86
CA LEU A 188 -14.25 1.86 -9.05
C LEU A 188 -15.04 0.58 -8.72
N GLN A 189 -14.63 -0.18 -7.71
CA GLN A 189 -15.33 -1.35 -7.18
C GLN A 189 -14.82 -1.72 -5.77
N PRO A 190 -15.71 -1.91 -4.78
CA PRO A 190 -17.17 -1.82 -4.88
C PRO A 190 -17.68 -0.37 -4.91
N GLY A 191 -16.86 0.62 -4.56
CA GLY A 191 -17.26 2.01 -4.33
C GLY A 191 -17.27 2.35 -2.84
N PRO A 192 -17.04 3.63 -2.44
CA PRO A 192 -16.90 4.02 -1.04
C PRO A 192 -18.14 3.75 -0.19
N GLU A 193 -19.34 4.00 -0.74
CA GLU A 193 -20.62 3.81 -0.05
C GLU A 193 -20.83 2.36 0.42
N ILE A 194 -20.45 1.37 -0.40
CA ILE A 194 -20.57 -0.05 -0.04
C ILE A 194 -19.57 -0.43 1.06
N ILE A 195 -18.37 0.16 1.06
CA ILE A 195 -17.36 -0.08 2.10
C ILE A 195 -17.79 0.57 3.41
N GLU A 196 -18.30 1.81 3.39
CA GLU A 196 -18.81 2.49 4.58
C GLU A 196 -20.04 1.77 5.15
N GLY A 197 -20.99 1.35 4.30
CA GLY A 197 -22.13 0.53 4.69
C GLY A 197 -21.76 -0.84 5.28
N ALA A 198 -20.63 -1.42 4.88
CA ALA A 198 -20.07 -2.62 5.51
C ALA A 198 -19.37 -2.37 6.86
N GLY A 199 -19.15 -1.10 7.23
CA GLY A 199 -18.43 -0.68 8.44
C GLY A 199 -16.93 -0.42 8.25
N GLY A 200 -16.52 -0.01 7.05
CA GLY A 200 -15.12 0.32 6.72
C GLY A 200 -14.28 -0.90 6.31
N LEU A 201 -13.10 -0.65 5.74
CA LEU A 201 -12.20 -1.68 5.22
C LEU A 201 -11.79 -2.71 6.27
N HIS A 202 -11.51 -2.29 7.51
CA HIS A 202 -11.13 -3.20 8.60
C HIS A 202 -12.16 -4.32 8.81
N LYS A 203 -13.45 -3.97 8.81
CA LYS A 203 -14.54 -4.95 8.94
C LYS A 203 -14.80 -5.69 7.64
N PHE A 204 -14.82 -4.98 6.50
CA PHE A 204 -15.08 -5.54 5.18
C PHE A 204 -14.03 -6.59 4.74
N MET A 205 -12.77 -6.41 5.14
CA MET A 205 -11.64 -7.30 4.85
C MET A 205 -11.34 -8.29 5.99
N ASN A 206 -12.16 -8.31 7.05
CA ASN A 206 -11.95 -9.12 8.26
C ASN A 206 -10.55 -8.95 8.90
N ARG A 207 -10.10 -7.71 9.05
CA ARG A 207 -8.83 -7.31 9.67
C ARG A 207 -9.02 -6.20 10.72
N PRO A 208 -9.65 -6.50 11.87
CA PRO A 208 -10.02 -5.50 12.87
C PRO A 208 -8.81 -4.93 13.65
N ASN A 209 -7.78 -5.75 13.90
CA ASN A 209 -6.62 -5.39 14.73
C ASN A 209 -5.35 -5.30 13.88
N GLY A 210 -5.44 -4.62 12.74
CA GLY A 210 -4.35 -4.51 11.79
C GLY A 210 -4.39 -3.18 11.05
N PRO A 211 -3.39 -2.30 11.23
CA PRO A 211 -3.36 -0.98 10.59
C PRO A 211 -3.44 -1.04 9.06
N LEU A 212 -4.18 -0.10 8.48
CA LEU A 212 -4.33 0.09 7.03
C LEU A 212 -3.82 1.46 6.57
N ILE A 213 -3.28 1.51 5.36
CA ILE A 213 -2.94 2.75 4.65
C ILE A 213 -3.65 2.78 3.30
N THR A 214 -4.20 3.93 2.90
CA THR A 214 -4.83 4.12 1.58
C THR A 214 -4.20 5.25 0.79
N ASP A 215 -3.91 5.01 -0.49
CA ASP A 215 -3.42 6.05 -1.39
C ASP A 215 -4.52 6.99 -1.90
N SER A 216 -4.14 8.00 -2.68
CA SER A 216 -5.07 8.95 -3.28
C SER A 216 -5.85 8.40 -4.47
N GLY A 217 -5.38 7.30 -5.07
CA GLY A 217 -5.79 6.81 -6.38
C GLY A 217 -5.20 7.58 -7.58
N GLY A 218 -4.50 8.70 -7.35
CA GLY A 218 -3.94 9.56 -8.40
C GLY A 218 -2.87 8.83 -9.23
N PHE A 219 -1.90 8.20 -8.55
CA PHE A 219 -0.82 7.43 -9.19
C PHE A 219 -1.32 6.43 -10.26
N GLN A 220 -2.43 5.74 -10.00
CA GLN A 220 -2.99 4.74 -10.90
C GLN A 220 -3.67 5.39 -12.11
N VAL A 221 -4.34 6.54 -11.92
CA VAL A 221 -4.87 7.36 -13.02
C VAL A 221 -3.74 7.78 -13.97
N PHE A 222 -2.61 8.27 -13.44
CA PHE A 222 -1.48 8.73 -14.25
C PHE A 222 -0.73 7.58 -14.93
N SER A 223 -0.45 6.48 -14.22
CA SER A 223 0.25 5.32 -14.78
C SER A 223 -0.54 4.59 -15.87
N LEU A 224 -1.89 4.61 -15.81
CA LEU A 224 -2.73 4.10 -16.90
C LEU A 224 -2.84 5.08 -18.10
N ALA A 225 -2.55 6.37 -17.89
CA ALA A 225 -2.59 7.39 -18.93
C ALA A 225 -1.28 7.49 -19.73
N TYR A 226 -0.15 7.43 -19.04
CA TYR A 226 1.19 7.65 -19.59
C TYR A 226 1.96 6.35 -19.86
N GLY A 227 1.38 5.19 -19.51
CA GLY A 227 2.11 3.94 -19.37
C GLY A 227 2.81 3.86 -18.02
N SER A 228 3.23 2.66 -17.61
CA SER A 228 3.95 2.53 -16.35
C SER A 228 5.30 3.27 -16.43
N VAL A 229 5.76 3.80 -15.29
CA VAL A 229 7.10 4.39 -15.18
C VAL A 229 8.17 3.36 -15.57
N HIS A 230 7.89 2.07 -15.38
CA HIS A 230 8.75 0.95 -15.79
C HIS A 230 8.80 0.76 -17.33
N GLU A 231 7.65 0.78 -18.03
CA GLU A 231 7.62 0.73 -19.51
C GLU A 231 8.30 1.95 -20.12
N SER A 232 8.19 3.12 -19.48
CA SER A 232 8.91 4.34 -19.88
C SER A 232 10.42 4.10 -19.88
N LEU A 233 10.95 3.39 -18.87
CA LEU A 233 12.37 3.05 -18.74
C LEU A 233 12.82 1.94 -19.71
N GLU A 234 11.99 0.92 -19.94
CA GLU A 234 12.29 -0.15 -20.92
C GLU A 234 12.27 0.36 -22.37
N SER A 235 11.43 1.35 -22.69
CA SER A 235 11.27 1.88 -24.05
C SER A 235 12.49 2.62 -24.63
N GLN A 236 13.49 2.97 -23.82
CA GLN A 236 14.73 3.63 -24.27
C GLN A 236 15.91 2.66 -24.46
N GLY A 237 15.64 1.36 -24.51
CA GLY A 237 16.66 0.31 -24.43
C GLY A 237 16.84 -0.62 -25.63
N GLU A 238 16.10 -0.50 -26.75
CA GLU A 238 16.41 -1.29 -27.97
C GLU A 238 15.63 -0.82 -29.23
N LEU A 239 16.35 -0.27 -30.23
CA LEU A 239 15.84 -0.10 -31.60
C LEU A 239 15.86 -1.45 -32.35
N LYS A 240 15.07 -2.43 -31.90
CA LYS A 240 14.91 -3.70 -32.61
C LYS A 240 14.04 -3.54 -33.86
N LYS A 241 14.69 -3.22 -34.97
CA LYS A 241 14.17 -3.42 -36.32
C LYS A 241 13.91 -4.92 -36.56
N SER A 242 12.67 -5.39 -36.40
CA SER A 242 12.18 -6.55 -37.16
C SER A 242 10.65 -6.72 -37.12
N GLY A 243 10.06 -6.94 -38.30
CA GLY A 243 8.92 -7.85 -38.51
C GLY A 243 7.56 -7.56 -37.86
N ASN A 244 6.63 -7.01 -38.64
CA ASN A 244 5.16 -7.17 -38.56
C ASN A 244 4.54 -7.65 -37.22
N ALA A 245 4.08 -6.69 -36.42
CA ALA A 245 3.07 -6.93 -35.37
C ALA A 245 1.83 -6.05 -35.61
N ASN A 246 0.65 -6.59 -35.30
CA ASN A 246 -0.65 -5.98 -35.60
C ASN A 246 -0.80 -4.55 -35.04
N LYS A 247 -1.11 -3.59 -35.91
CA LYS A 247 -1.62 -2.26 -35.53
C LYS A 247 -3.02 -2.40 -34.93
N ASN A 248 -3.14 -2.62 -33.62
CA ASN A 248 -4.42 -2.45 -32.89
C ASN A 248 -4.28 -2.19 -31.37
N HIS A 249 -3.16 -1.61 -30.92
CA HIS A 249 -3.04 -1.06 -29.56
C HIS A 249 -2.63 0.42 -29.61
N ASN A 250 -3.62 1.31 -29.62
CA ASN A 250 -3.59 2.56 -28.84
C ASN A 250 -4.91 3.34 -28.95
N LYS A 251 -5.75 3.20 -27.92
CA LYS A 251 -6.75 4.20 -27.52
C LYS A 251 -6.50 4.51 -26.05
N SER A 252 -5.40 5.20 -25.75
CA SER A 252 -5.21 5.76 -24.41
C SER A 252 -6.39 6.71 -24.13
N SER A 253 -7.08 6.48 -23.01
CA SER A 253 -8.14 7.40 -22.61
C SER A 253 -7.49 8.70 -22.16
N PRO A 254 -7.90 9.87 -22.69
CA PRO A 254 -7.26 11.14 -22.34
C PRO A 254 -7.56 11.48 -20.89
N VAL A 255 -6.56 11.33 -20.03
CA VAL A 255 -6.56 11.90 -18.68
C VAL A 255 -6.29 13.40 -18.81
N LYS A 256 -7.15 14.20 -18.21
CA LYS A 256 -7.05 15.67 -18.19
C LYS A 256 -6.83 16.14 -16.76
N VAL A 257 -5.65 16.69 -16.52
CA VAL A 257 -5.31 17.34 -15.24
C VAL A 257 -5.67 18.81 -15.31
N THR A 258 -6.31 19.34 -14.26
CA THR A 258 -6.65 20.76 -14.09
C THR A 258 -6.24 21.21 -12.69
N GLU A 259 -6.50 22.46 -12.31
CA GLU A 259 -6.32 22.88 -10.91
C GLU A 259 -7.36 22.22 -9.97
N GLU A 260 -8.55 21.92 -10.48
CA GLU A 260 -9.65 21.32 -9.72
C GLU A 260 -9.33 19.88 -9.26
N GLY A 261 -8.72 19.08 -10.14
CA GLY A 261 -8.40 17.68 -9.93
C GLY A 261 -7.95 16.98 -11.22
N VAL A 262 -8.13 15.66 -11.27
CA VAL A 262 -7.85 14.83 -12.45
C VAL A 262 -9.12 14.18 -13.00
N LEU A 263 -9.46 14.48 -14.25
CA LEU A 263 -10.56 13.85 -14.97
C LEU A 263 -10.04 12.65 -15.77
N PHE A 264 -10.58 11.46 -15.49
CA PHE A 264 -10.22 10.23 -16.18
C PHE A 264 -11.46 9.42 -16.59
N ARG A 265 -11.23 8.33 -17.33
CA ARG A 265 -12.27 7.36 -17.69
C ARG A 265 -11.99 6.04 -16.97
N SER A 266 -12.99 5.51 -16.26
CA SER A 266 -12.97 4.20 -15.62
C SER A 266 -12.62 3.10 -16.62
N TYR A 267 -11.67 2.23 -16.26
CA TYR A 267 -11.30 1.07 -17.08
C TYR A 267 -12.33 -0.07 -17.02
N ARG A 268 -13.27 -0.04 -16.07
CA ARG A 268 -14.27 -1.10 -15.85
C ARG A 268 -15.52 -0.92 -16.71
N ASP A 269 -16.04 0.31 -16.73
CA ASP A 269 -17.37 0.64 -17.28
C ASP A 269 -17.35 1.88 -18.20
N GLY A 270 -16.20 2.54 -18.36
CA GLY A 270 -16.08 3.70 -19.21
C GLY A 270 -16.73 4.98 -18.69
N ARG A 271 -17.22 5.04 -17.43
CA ARG A 271 -17.71 6.29 -16.84
C ARG A 271 -16.57 7.32 -16.72
N LYS A 272 -16.89 8.60 -16.91
CA LYS A 272 -15.96 9.70 -16.61
C LYS A 272 -16.02 10.00 -15.12
N ILE A 273 -14.86 10.12 -14.47
CA ILE A 273 -14.75 10.41 -13.04
C ILE A 273 -13.77 11.58 -12.90
N LEU A 274 -14.19 12.61 -12.17
CA LEU A 274 -13.33 13.69 -11.71
C LEU A 274 -12.90 13.36 -10.29
N LEU A 275 -11.59 13.22 -10.08
CA LEU A 275 -10.99 12.99 -8.78
C LEU A 275 -10.34 14.29 -8.31
N THR A 276 -10.96 14.96 -7.35
CA THR A 276 -10.44 16.17 -6.69
C THR A 276 -9.80 15.80 -5.34
N PRO A 277 -8.88 16.63 -4.81
CA PRO A 277 -8.37 16.53 -3.44
C PRO A 277 -9.45 16.20 -2.39
N GLU A 278 -10.56 16.94 -2.40
CA GLU A 278 -11.64 16.78 -1.43
C GLU A 278 -12.37 15.44 -1.59
N SER A 279 -12.70 15.07 -2.83
CA SER A 279 -13.38 13.80 -3.13
C SER A 279 -12.53 12.57 -2.76
N THR A 280 -11.21 12.66 -2.92
CA THR A 280 -10.27 11.62 -2.50
C THR A 280 -10.31 11.44 -0.98
N ILE A 281 -10.24 12.54 -0.22
CA ILE A 281 -10.30 12.47 1.24
C ILE A 281 -11.64 11.92 1.71
N GLN A 282 -12.75 12.35 1.11
CA GLN A 282 -14.09 11.82 1.44
C GLN A 282 -14.17 10.31 1.20
N ALA A 283 -13.67 9.79 0.07
CA ALA A 283 -13.60 8.35 -0.17
C ALA A 283 -12.74 7.61 0.87
N GLN A 284 -11.56 8.14 1.23
CA GLN A 284 -10.69 7.57 2.27
C GLN A 284 -11.33 7.61 3.68
N LYS A 285 -12.18 8.61 3.95
CA LYS A 285 -12.96 8.74 5.20
C LYS A 285 -14.09 7.71 5.27
N SER A 286 -14.63 7.28 4.13
CA SER A 286 -15.57 6.16 4.01
C SER A 286 -14.88 4.79 4.11
N TYR A 287 -13.63 4.69 3.64
CA TYR A 287 -12.80 3.48 3.79
C TYR A 287 -12.36 3.23 5.24
N GLY A 288 -12.09 4.28 6.01
CA GLY A 288 -11.76 4.18 7.44
C GLY A 288 -10.38 3.60 7.76
N ALA A 289 -9.41 3.70 6.84
CA ALA A 289 -8.03 3.27 7.08
C ALA A 289 -7.28 4.20 8.05
N ASP A 290 -6.33 3.68 8.83
CA ASP A 290 -5.56 4.45 9.82
C ASP A 290 -4.73 5.60 9.23
N ILE A 291 -4.14 5.39 8.05
CA ILE A 291 -3.26 6.37 7.38
C ILE A 291 -3.80 6.65 5.97
N ILE A 292 -3.87 7.92 5.59
CA ILE A 292 -4.38 8.34 4.28
C ILE A 292 -3.37 9.25 3.56
N ILE A 293 -3.23 9.07 2.25
CA ILE A 293 -2.35 9.87 1.40
C ILE A 293 -3.19 10.85 0.55
N PRO A 294 -2.90 12.16 0.57
CA PRO A 294 -3.62 13.17 -0.20
C PRO A 294 -3.36 13.06 -1.70
N LEU A 295 -4.18 13.73 -2.51
CA LEU A 295 -4.02 13.71 -3.97
C LEU A 295 -2.79 14.52 -4.43
N ASP A 296 -1.89 13.83 -5.12
CA ASP A 296 -0.69 14.34 -5.76
C ASP A 296 -0.81 14.30 -7.30
N GLU A 297 0.01 15.07 -8.03
CA GLU A 297 0.25 14.86 -9.46
C GLU A 297 1.52 14.05 -9.70
N LEU A 298 1.40 12.97 -10.50
CA LEU A 298 2.53 12.18 -10.98
C LEU A 298 2.83 12.51 -12.46
N PRO A 299 3.78 13.41 -12.74
CA PRO A 299 4.27 13.62 -14.09
C PRO A 299 5.13 12.43 -14.57
N PRO A 300 5.25 12.20 -15.90
CA PRO A 300 6.18 11.23 -16.46
C PRO A 300 7.64 11.48 -16.05
N TYR A 301 8.45 10.42 -16.02
CA TYR A 301 9.88 10.51 -15.63
C TYR A 301 10.66 11.53 -16.46
N HIS A 302 10.49 11.50 -17.78
CA HIS A 302 11.09 12.46 -18.71
C HIS A 302 10.13 13.63 -18.94
N ILE A 303 10.31 14.69 -18.16
CA ILE A 303 9.53 15.91 -18.24
C ILE A 303 10.45 17.14 -18.19
N ASP A 304 10.06 18.20 -18.89
CA ASP A 304 10.70 19.51 -18.81
C ASP A 304 10.64 20.08 -17.38
N ARG A 305 11.75 20.64 -16.88
CA ARG A 305 11.88 21.10 -15.48
C ARG A 305 10.80 22.12 -15.10
N LYS A 306 10.38 22.98 -16.03
CA LYS A 306 9.32 23.96 -15.78
C LYS A 306 7.94 23.30 -15.61
N LYS A 307 7.63 22.28 -16.41
CA LYS A 307 6.40 21.49 -16.23
C LYS A 307 6.44 20.66 -14.94
N LEU A 308 7.62 20.20 -14.52
CA LEU A 308 7.82 19.55 -13.22
C LEU A 308 7.59 20.54 -12.07
N GLU A 309 8.09 21.77 -12.17
CA GLU A 309 7.79 22.85 -11.21
C GLU A 309 6.28 23.17 -11.17
N ASP A 310 5.63 23.36 -12.33
CA ASP A 310 4.17 23.59 -12.43
C ASP A 310 3.32 22.42 -11.88
N SER A 311 3.91 21.22 -11.80
CA SER A 311 3.32 20.02 -11.22
C SER A 311 3.51 19.96 -9.71
N VAL A 312 4.74 20.21 -9.23
CA VAL A 312 5.06 20.33 -7.80
C VAL A 312 4.22 21.44 -7.14
N ASP A 313 4.14 22.62 -7.77
CA ASP A 313 3.29 23.73 -7.33
C ASP A 313 1.81 23.30 -7.18
N ARG A 314 1.33 22.38 -8.04
CA ARG A 314 -0.06 21.89 -8.01
C ARG A 314 -0.26 20.82 -6.95
N SER A 315 0.65 19.86 -6.81
CA SER A 315 0.63 18.90 -5.70
C SER A 315 0.58 19.65 -4.36
N HIS A 316 1.40 20.69 -4.15
CA HIS A 316 1.35 21.50 -2.93
C HIS A 316 -0.03 22.12 -2.66
N ARG A 317 -0.70 22.65 -3.69
CA ARG A 317 -2.09 23.18 -3.58
C ARG A 317 -3.11 22.08 -3.31
N TRP A 318 -2.97 20.93 -3.96
CA TRP A 318 -3.86 19.78 -3.79
C TRP A 318 -3.72 19.12 -2.42
N GLU A 319 -2.50 19.00 -1.91
CA GLU A 319 -2.21 18.46 -0.59
C GLU A 319 -2.70 19.40 0.52
N ALA A 320 -2.52 20.72 0.36
CA ALA A 320 -3.10 21.71 1.28
C ALA A 320 -4.63 21.66 1.31
N ARG A 321 -5.29 21.56 0.15
CA ARG A 321 -6.75 21.35 0.04
C ARG A 321 -7.20 20.04 0.68
N SER A 322 -6.48 18.95 0.43
CA SER A 322 -6.71 17.64 1.04
C SER A 322 -6.63 17.71 2.57
N LEU A 323 -5.61 18.38 3.10
CA LEU A 323 -5.42 18.55 4.54
C LEU A 323 -6.54 19.42 5.16
N LYS A 324 -6.95 20.51 4.48
CA LYS A 324 -8.10 21.32 4.90
C LYS A 324 -9.40 20.51 4.93
N GLU A 325 -9.66 19.66 3.94
CA GLU A 325 -10.83 18.76 3.96
C GLU A 325 -10.74 17.74 5.11
N HIS A 326 -9.58 17.12 5.31
CA HIS A 326 -9.34 16.17 6.38
C HIS A 326 -9.57 16.78 7.78
N LEU A 327 -9.11 18.01 8.00
CA LEU A 327 -9.26 18.69 9.30
C LEU A 327 -10.71 19.09 9.63
N LYS A 328 -11.64 19.09 8.66
CA LYS A 328 -13.08 19.22 8.94
C LYS A 328 -13.64 18.01 9.70
N ASN A 329 -13.12 16.81 9.43
CA ASN A 329 -13.47 15.60 10.15
C ASN A 329 -12.32 14.58 10.12
N VAL A 330 -11.52 14.58 11.18
CA VAL A 330 -10.31 13.76 11.27
C VAL A 330 -10.60 12.25 11.29
N LYS A 331 -11.76 11.79 11.79
CA LYS A 331 -12.13 10.35 11.93
C LYS A 331 -11.02 9.44 12.50
N ASN A 332 -10.16 9.93 13.39
CA ASN A 332 -8.97 9.23 13.93
C ASN A 332 -8.00 8.67 12.86
N GLN A 333 -7.97 9.27 11.67
CA GLN A 333 -7.02 8.92 10.61
C GLN A 333 -5.83 9.88 10.65
N ALA A 334 -4.63 9.40 10.36
CA ALA A 334 -3.45 10.21 10.13
C ALA A 334 -3.33 10.55 8.63
N MET A 335 -2.77 11.70 8.29
CA MET A 335 -2.46 12.08 6.90
C MET A 335 -0.97 12.29 6.70
N TYR A 336 -0.38 11.62 5.70
CA TYR A 336 1.00 11.86 5.30
C TYR A 336 1.04 12.68 4.02
N CYS A 337 1.80 13.77 3.96
CA CYS A 337 2.05 14.47 2.69
C CYS A 337 2.89 13.61 1.74
N VAL A 338 2.94 13.96 0.45
CA VAL A 338 3.83 13.32 -0.51
C VAL A 338 4.88 14.32 -0.99
N VAL A 339 6.14 14.06 -0.70
CA VAL A 339 7.25 14.87 -1.22
C VAL A 339 7.51 14.49 -2.67
N HIS A 340 7.37 15.45 -3.59
CA HIS A 340 7.66 15.36 -5.03
C HIS A 340 8.90 16.21 -5.39
N GLY A 341 9.16 16.38 -6.69
CA GLY A 341 10.34 17.10 -7.23
C GLY A 341 11.18 16.29 -8.22
N GLY A 342 10.84 15.04 -8.49
CA GLY A 342 11.64 14.17 -9.35
C GLY A 342 13.03 13.91 -8.75
N VAL A 343 14.07 13.99 -9.57
CA VAL A 343 15.48 14.01 -9.12
C VAL A 343 16.03 15.44 -8.96
N ASP A 344 15.18 16.47 -9.08
CA ASP A 344 15.60 17.87 -8.98
C ASP A 344 15.71 18.30 -7.51
N VAL A 345 16.94 18.63 -7.10
CA VAL A 345 17.31 19.03 -5.74
C VAL A 345 16.51 20.26 -5.26
N GLU A 346 16.36 21.29 -6.09
CA GLU A 346 15.67 22.53 -5.68
C GLU A 346 14.17 22.29 -5.47
N LEU A 347 13.54 21.53 -6.37
CA LEU A 347 12.12 21.18 -6.25
C LEU A 347 11.84 20.23 -5.08
N ARG A 348 12.80 19.35 -4.74
CA ARG A 348 12.75 18.50 -3.55
C ARG A 348 12.89 19.33 -2.27
N THR A 349 13.85 20.25 -2.18
CA THR A 349 14.00 21.19 -1.04
C THR A 349 12.71 21.97 -0.84
N LYS A 350 12.21 22.64 -1.89
CA LYS A 350 10.95 23.41 -1.87
C LYS A 350 9.77 22.57 -1.36
N SER A 351 9.69 21.30 -1.77
CA SER A 351 8.63 20.38 -1.32
C SER A 351 8.77 19.98 0.14
N ILE A 352 9.99 19.70 0.61
CA ILE A 352 10.25 19.36 2.02
C ILE A 352 9.96 20.58 2.89
N GLU A 353 10.51 21.75 2.58
CA GLU A 353 10.28 22.98 3.34
C GLU A 353 8.79 23.32 3.47
N TYR A 354 8.05 23.32 2.35
CA TYR A 354 6.63 23.62 2.35
C TYR A 354 5.80 22.57 3.09
N LEU A 355 5.83 21.31 2.64
CA LEU A 355 4.92 20.29 3.18
C LEU A 355 5.21 19.96 4.64
N THR A 356 6.46 20.05 5.09
CA THR A 356 6.79 19.83 6.52
C THR A 356 6.40 21.00 7.43
N SER A 357 6.11 22.18 6.88
CA SER A 357 5.57 23.33 7.63
C SER A 357 4.05 23.23 7.85
N LEU A 358 3.39 22.28 7.20
CA LEU A 358 1.96 21.98 7.35
C LEU A 358 1.72 20.88 8.41
N PRO A 359 0.51 20.81 9.00
CA PRO A 359 0.19 19.87 10.08
C PRO A 359 -0.13 18.44 9.57
N PHE A 360 0.78 17.86 8.78
CA PHE A 360 0.74 16.44 8.41
C PHE A 360 1.36 15.55 9.49
N ASP A 361 0.82 14.34 9.69
CA ASP A 361 1.26 13.39 10.72
C ASP A 361 2.54 12.62 10.32
N GLY A 362 2.84 12.54 9.03
CA GLY A 362 4.01 11.85 8.49
C GLY A 362 4.35 12.24 7.05
N TYR A 363 5.38 11.63 6.49
CA TYR A 363 5.95 12.03 5.21
C TYR A 363 6.11 10.84 4.27
N ALA A 364 5.34 10.82 3.18
CA ALA A 364 5.57 9.91 2.06
C ALA A 364 6.55 10.53 1.06
N ILE A 365 7.33 9.68 0.39
CA ILE A 365 8.33 10.08 -0.60
C ILE A 365 7.95 9.39 -1.91
N GLY A 366 7.52 10.21 -2.88
CA GLY A 366 6.94 9.75 -4.14
C GLY A 366 7.48 10.50 -5.35
N GLY A 367 6.72 10.43 -6.44
CA GLY A 367 7.08 11.00 -7.74
C GLY A 367 8.11 10.15 -8.51
N SER A 368 8.86 10.81 -9.39
CA SER A 368 10.06 10.21 -10.00
C SER A 368 11.18 10.12 -8.95
N LEU A 369 11.75 8.93 -8.77
CA LEU A 369 12.71 8.57 -7.72
C LEU A 369 14.04 8.03 -8.29
N GLY A 370 14.38 8.40 -9.52
CA GLY A 370 15.51 7.84 -10.27
C GLY A 370 15.13 6.62 -11.13
N ARG A 371 16.06 6.22 -12.01
CA ARG A 371 15.91 5.10 -12.97
C ARG A 371 16.23 3.74 -12.37
N ASN A 372 16.98 3.70 -11.28
CA ASN A 372 17.48 2.50 -10.63
C ASN A 372 17.67 2.75 -9.12
N SER A 373 17.97 1.69 -8.37
CA SER A 373 18.17 1.79 -6.91
C SER A 373 19.36 2.67 -6.50
N ASP A 374 20.35 2.90 -7.36
CA ASP A 374 21.52 3.71 -7.01
C ASP A 374 21.18 5.21 -7.06
N GLU A 375 20.51 5.67 -8.13
CA GLU A 375 19.97 7.04 -8.22
C GLU A 375 18.96 7.34 -7.10
N LEU A 376 18.11 6.36 -6.74
CA LEU A 376 17.22 6.45 -5.58
C LEU A 376 18.02 6.67 -4.28
N LEU A 377 19.10 5.92 -4.07
CA LEU A 377 19.88 5.99 -2.83
C LEU A 377 20.75 7.25 -2.74
N GLU A 378 21.20 7.79 -3.87
CA GLU A 378 21.83 9.11 -3.95
C GLU A 378 20.83 10.23 -3.60
N LEU A 379 19.64 10.19 -4.20
CA LEU A 379 18.56 11.14 -3.93
C LEU A 379 18.12 11.09 -2.46
N LEU A 380 17.97 9.89 -1.88
CA LEU A 380 17.70 9.72 -0.45
C LEU A 380 18.85 10.19 0.44
N ASN A 381 20.11 9.91 0.07
CA ASN A 381 21.28 10.37 0.81
C ASN A 381 21.34 11.89 0.93
N TRP A 382 20.95 12.59 -0.13
CA TRP A 382 20.89 14.05 -0.14
C TRP A 382 19.64 14.60 0.60
N MET A 383 18.44 14.04 0.40
CA MET A 383 17.22 14.66 0.94
C MET A 383 16.96 14.34 2.42
N MET A 384 17.36 13.16 2.91
CA MET A 384 16.99 12.70 4.24
C MET A 384 17.51 13.58 5.40
N PRO A 385 18.69 14.23 5.32
CA PRO A 385 19.14 15.21 6.30
C PRO A 385 18.18 16.38 6.54
N LEU A 386 17.46 16.85 5.52
CA LEU A 386 16.53 18.00 5.62
C LEU A 386 15.35 17.72 6.58
N PHE A 387 14.97 16.46 6.73
CA PHE A 387 13.96 16.02 7.70
C PHE A 387 14.48 15.91 9.14
N ASN A 388 15.79 16.08 9.38
CA ASN A 388 16.40 16.05 10.71
C ASN A 388 16.71 17.46 11.25
N GLU A 389 16.55 18.52 10.45
CA GLU A 389 16.87 19.91 10.82
C GLU A 389 16.04 20.46 11.99
N SER A 390 14.82 19.95 12.19
CA SER A 390 13.96 20.31 13.31
C SER A 390 13.40 19.06 14.01
N SER A 391 13.15 19.16 15.31
CA SER A 391 12.53 18.09 16.10
C SER A 391 11.13 17.73 15.60
N SER A 392 10.36 18.72 15.11
CA SER A 392 9.01 18.53 14.55
C SER A 392 9.00 17.72 13.26
N ARG A 393 10.03 17.86 12.40
CA ARG A 393 10.25 17.00 11.22
C ARG A 393 10.84 15.64 11.60
N LYS A 394 11.79 15.63 12.54
CA LYS A 394 12.52 14.44 12.93
C LYS A 394 11.60 13.39 13.54
N ASN A 395 10.67 13.79 14.39
CA ASN A 395 9.79 12.90 15.15
C ASN A 395 8.55 12.43 14.37
N LYS A 396 8.63 12.35 13.04
CA LYS A 396 7.58 11.85 12.15
C LYS A 396 8.07 10.70 11.27
N PRO A 397 7.18 9.76 10.90
CA PRO A 397 7.52 8.58 10.13
C PRO A 397 7.65 8.91 8.63
N ARG A 398 8.52 8.16 7.95
CA ARG A 398 8.90 8.32 6.55
C ARG A 398 8.57 7.07 5.75
N HIS A 399 7.78 7.23 4.70
CA HIS A 399 7.25 6.14 3.88
C HIS A 399 7.76 6.26 2.44
N LEU A 400 8.43 5.23 1.92
CA LEU A 400 8.87 5.19 0.52
C LEU A 400 7.80 4.49 -0.33
N LEU A 401 7.20 5.23 -1.27
CA LEU A 401 6.08 4.76 -2.07
C LEU A 401 6.52 3.82 -3.22
N GLY A 402 5.86 2.67 -3.32
CA GLY A 402 5.91 1.71 -4.43
C GLY A 402 7.19 0.87 -4.58
N ILE A 403 8.26 1.21 -3.85
CA ILE A 403 9.59 0.58 -3.97
C ILE A 403 9.91 -0.22 -2.70
N ALA A 404 9.95 -1.55 -2.83
CA ALA A 404 10.34 -2.46 -1.75
C ALA A 404 11.06 -3.72 -2.28
N ASP A 405 11.99 -3.55 -3.23
CA ASP A 405 12.98 -4.59 -3.51
C ASP A 405 14.10 -4.57 -2.44
N GLU A 406 14.82 -5.69 -2.31
CA GLU A 406 15.80 -5.90 -1.24
C GLU A 406 16.96 -4.89 -1.25
N LYS A 407 17.46 -4.47 -2.42
CA LYS A 407 18.53 -3.48 -2.52
C LYS A 407 18.04 -2.11 -2.04
N SER A 408 16.86 -1.72 -2.50
CA SER A 408 16.23 -0.44 -2.12
C SER A 408 15.83 -0.39 -0.64
N ILE A 409 15.39 -1.51 -0.04
CA ILE A 409 15.13 -1.60 1.41
C ILE A 409 16.43 -1.44 2.21
N VAL A 410 17.43 -2.29 1.98
CA VAL A 410 18.68 -2.28 2.76
C VAL A 410 19.43 -0.95 2.64
N GLY A 411 19.35 -0.31 1.46
CA GLY A 411 19.88 1.03 1.26
C GLY A 411 19.01 2.13 1.90
N GLY A 412 17.70 2.10 1.69
CA GLY A 412 16.77 3.13 2.17
C GLY A 412 16.67 3.19 3.69
N VAL A 413 16.75 2.04 4.37
CA VAL A 413 16.83 1.95 5.83
C VAL A 413 18.05 2.71 6.34
N LYS A 414 19.22 2.55 5.72
CA LYS A 414 20.45 3.29 6.05
C LYS A 414 20.35 4.81 5.83
N LYS A 415 19.38 5.26 5.03
CA LYS A 415 19.07 6.69 4.82
C LYS A 415 17.92 7.19 5.73
N GLY A 416 17.31 6.33 6.54
CA GLY A 416 16.31 6.71 7.53
C GLY A 416 14.86 6.65 7.03
N ILE A 417 14.56 5.78 6.05
CA ILE A 417 13.19 5.40 5.70
C ILE A 417 12.65 4.40 6.74
N ASP A 418 11.42 4.64 7.22
CA ASP A 418 10.80 3.85 8.27
C ASP A 418 9.79 2.82 7.72
N THR A 419 9.21 3.01 6.52
CA THR A 419 8.30 2.03 5.91
C THR A 419 8.39 2.01 4.38
N PHE A 420 8.11 0.85 3.77
CA PHE A 420 8.21 0.60 2.33
C PHE A 420 7.02 -0.22 1.84
N ASP A 421 6.28 0.23 0.82
CA ASP A 421 5.26 -0.59 0.16
C ASP A 421 5.72 -1.14 -1.19
N SER A 422 5.25 -2.34 -1.55
CA SER A 422 5.23 -2.76 -2.96
C SER A 422 4.36 -4.00 -3.18
N CYS A 423 3.82 -4.14 -4.40
CA CYS A 423 3.24 -5.41 -4.85
C CYS A 423 4.30 -6.47 -5.24
N TYR A 424 5.58 -6.12 -5.24
CA TYR A 424 6.70 -6.94 -5.73
C TYR A 424 6.73 -8.39 -5.18
N PRO A 425 6.62 -8.66 -3.86
CA PRO A 425 6.72 -10.03 -3.32
C PRO A 425 5.56 -10.93 -3.77
N THR A 426 4.32 -10.42 -3.73
CA THR A 426 3.14 -11.18 -4.18
C THR A 426 3.17 -11.39 -5.69
N ARG A 427 3.65 -10.40 -6.46
CA ARG A 427 3.85 -10.51 -7.91
C ARG A 427 4.87 -11.59 -8.27
N LEU A 428 6.00 -11.63 -7.58
CA LEU A 428 7.00 -12.69 -7.79
C LEU A 428 6.45 -14.08 -7.46
N GLY A 429 5.69 -14.21 -6.36
CA GLY A 429 5.09 -15.49 -5.94
C GLY A 429 4.19 -16.08 -7.02
N ARG A 430 3.26 -15.28 -7.56
CA ARG A 430 2.38 -15.66 -8.69
C ARG A 430 3.13 -16.09 -9.95
N HIS A 431 4.34 -15.56 -10.18
CA HIS A 431 5.19 -15.93 -11.32
C HIS A 431 6.25 -16.97 -10.96
N GLY A 432 6.09 -17.68 -9.83
CA GLY A 432 6.96 -18.79 -9.42
C GLY A 432 8.38 -18.37 -9.05
N THR A 433 8.55 -17.16 -8.54
CA THR A 433 9.82 -16.68 -7.99
C THR A 433 9.69 -16.48 -6.48
N LEU A 434 10.54 -17.19 -5.74
CA LEU A 434 10.55 -17.25 -4.29
C LEU A 434 11.78 -16.52 -3.76
N LEU A 435 11.60 -15.68 -2.75
CA LEU A 435 12.68 -14.92 -2.11
C LEU A 435 13.32 -15.76 -1.01
N THR A 436 14.65 -15.86 -0.94
CA THR A 436 15.36 -16.60 0.12
C THR A 436 16.60 -15.85 0.56
N ARG A 437 17.13 -16.19 1.75
CA ARG A 437 18.36 -15.58 2.30
C ARG A 437 19.59 -15.81 1.40
N ASN A 438 19.54 -16.84 0.56
CA ASN A 438 20.57 -17.21 -0.43
C ASN A 438 20.22 -16.75 -1.86
N GLY A 439 19.35 -15.75 -2.00
CA GLY A 439 18.91 -15.20 -3.28
C GLY A 439 17.60 -15.79 -3.82
N LYS A 440 17.24 -15.44 -5.05
CA LYS A 440 15.92 -15.75 -5.63
C LYS A 440 15.90 -17.16 -6.22
N ILE A 441 14.85 -17.93 -5.94
CA ILE A 441 14.60 -19.26 -6.50
C ILE A 441 13.48 -19.19 -7.53
N HIS A 442 13.74 -19.65 -8.75
CA HIS A 442 12.73 -19.78 -9.80
C HIS A 442 12.16 -21.20 -9.81
N ILE A 443 11.05 -21.42 -9.10
CA ILE A 443 10.45 -22.74 -8.89
C ILE A 443 10.00 -23.43 -10.18
N LYS A 444 9.88 -22.68 -11.29
CA LYS A 444 9.62 -23.19 -12.65
C LYS A 444 10.75 -24.06 -13.24
N SER A 445 11.96 -24.01 -12.68
CA SER A 445 13.14 -24.73 -13.20
C SER A 445 13.05 -26.24 -12.93
N SER A 446 13.30 -27.07 -13.94
CA SER A 446 13.24 -28.54 -13.86
C SER A 446 14.11 -29.15 -12.78
N LYS A 447 15.18 -28.47 -12.34
CA LYS A 447 16.02 -28.90 -11.20
C LYS A 447 15.24 -29.12 -9.91
N HIS A 448 14.09 -28.47 -9.75
CA HIS A 448 13.24 -28.59 -8.56
C HIS A 448 12.33 -29.83 -8.57
N SER A 449 12.10 -30.47 -9.71
CA SER A 449 11.22 -31.64 -9.86
C SER A 449 11.55 -32.84 -8.96
N LYS A 450 12.81 -32.95 -8.50
CA LYS A 450 13.29 -34.00 -7.59
C LYS A 450 13.85 -33.45 -6.27
N SER A 451 13.52 -32.20 -5.91
CA SER A 451 13.92 -31.58 -4.64
C SER A 451 13.02 -32.03 -3.48
N TYR A 452 12.94 -33.35 -3.26
CA TYR A 452 12.09 -33.98 -2.25
C TYR A 452 12.57 -33.64 -0.83
N GLY A 453 11.66 -33.27 0.06
CA GLY A 453 11.97 -32.87 1.43
C GLY A 453 12.82 -31.60 1.58
N VAL A 454 13.14 -30.90 0.48
CA VAL A 454 13.92 -29.65 0.50
C VAL A 454 12.95 -28.46 0.59
N PRO A 455 12.92 -27.69 1.70
CA PRO A 455 12.05 -26.52 1.84
C PRO A 455 12.51 -25.37 0.93
N ILE A 456 11.70 -24.31 0.82
CA ILE A 456 12.09 -23.12 0.03
C ILE A 456 13.34 -22.47 0.64
N ASP A 457 13.31 -22.22 1.95
CA ASP A 457 14.42 -21.69 2.75
C ASP A 457 14.40 -22.45 4.09
N SER A 458 15.55 -22.99 4.50
CA SER A 458 15.67 -23.87 5.68
C SER A 458 15.53 -23.14 7.02
N GLU A 459 15.66 -21.82 7.03
CA GLU A 459 15.54 -21.00 8.24
C GLU A 459 14.21 -20.22 8.28
N CYS A 460 13.40 -20.32 7.23
CA CYS A 460 12.08 -19.69 7.15
C CYS A 460 11.02 -20.55 7.87
N LYS A 461 10.27 -19.93 8.77
CA LYS A 461 9.28 -20.60 9.63
C LYS A 461 7.84 -20.52 9.11
N CYS A 462 7.63 -20.03 7.88
CA CYS A 462 6.27 -19.93 7.33
C CYS A 462 5.61 -21.31 7.16
N SER A 463 4.28 -21.34 7.09
CA SER A 463 3.51 -22.58 6.87
C SER A 463 3.94 -23.32 5.60
N THR A 464 4.37 -22.59 4.56
CA THR A 464 4.83 -23.22 3.32
C THR A 464 6.13 -24.01 3.48
N CYS A 465 7.17 -23.42 4.08
CA CYS A 465 8.46 -24.09 4.30
C CYS A 465 8.39 -25.25 5.28
N THR A 466 7.43 -25.22 6.21
CA THR A 466 7.28 -26.25 7.25
C THR A 466 6.47 -27.47 6.79
N HIS A 467 5.66 -27.35 5.73
CA HIS A 467 4.76 -28.42 5.27
C HIS A 467 5.01 -28.89 3.83
N TYR A 468 5.69 -28.10 2.98
CA TYR A 468 5.87 -28.41 1.56
C TYR A 468 7.32 -28.29 1.09
N ASP A 469 7.70 -29.18 0.18
CA ASP A 469 9.00 -29.14 -0.49
C ASP A 469 8.95 -28.45 -1.87
N ARG A 470 10.15 -28.15 -2.39
CA ARG A 470 10.32 -27.52 -3.71
C ARG A 470 9.83 -28.41 -4.87
N SER A 471 9.74 -29.73 -4.71
CA SER A 471 9.24 -30.63 -5.76
C SER A 471 7.73 -30.52 -5.94
N TYR A 472 6.99 -30.42 -4.84
CA TYR A 472 5.55 -30.18 -4.86
C TYR A 472 5.22 -28.80 -5.43
N LEU A 473 5.93 -27.76 -5.00
CA LEU A 473 5.75 -26.40 -5.54
C LEU A 473 6.11 -26.32 -7.04
N TRP A 474 7.13 -27.05 -7.50
CA TRP A 474 7.45 -27.19 -8.92
C TRP A 474 6.30 -27.87 -9.68
N HIS A 475 5.73 -28.94 -9.13
CA HIS A 475 4.59 -29.64 -9.73
C HIS A 475 3.37 -28.70 -9.86
N LEU A 476 2.98 -28.01 -8.79
CA LEU A 476 1.88 -27.03 -8.82
C LEU A 476 2.14 -25.92 -9.87
N PHE A 477 3.39 -25.44 -10.02
CA PHE A 477 3.74 -24.49 -11.08
C PHE A 477 3.47 -25.05 -12.48
N LYS A 478 3.86 -26.31 -12.75
CA LYS A 478 3.69 -26.94 -14.06
C LYS A 478 2.23 -27.25 -14.37
N ALA A 479 1.47 -27.68 -13.35
CA ALA A 479 0.03 -27.90 -13.45
C ALA A 479 -0.79 -26.59 -13.55
N LYS A 480 -0.18 -25.43 -13.23
CA LYS A 480 -0.82 -24.11 -13.11
C LYS A 480 -1.87 -24.04 -12.00
N GLU A 481 -1.67 -24.80 -10.93
CA GLU A 481 -2.59 -24.88 -9.80
C GLU A 481 -2.64 -23.56 -9.01
N PRO A 482 -3.83 -23.00 -8.70
CA PRO A 482 -3.96 -21.77 -7.91
C PRO A 482 -3.29 -21.86 -6.53
N LEU A 483 -3.23 -23.05 -5.93
CA LEU A 483 -2.59 -23.29 -4.63
C LEU A 483 -1.13 -22.82 -4.59
N LEU A 484 -0.38 -22.90 -5.71
CA LEU A 484 0.97 -22.34 -5.75
C LEU A 484 0.97 -20.85 -5.42
N THR A 485 0.02 -20.09 -5.98
CA THR A 485 -0.03 -18.65 -5.76
C THR A 485 -0.19 -18.33 -4.27
N GLN A 486 -0.94 -19.15 -3.53
CA GLN A 486 -1.05 -19.00 -2.08
C GLN A 486 0.26 -19.32 -1.37
N LEU A 487 0.77 -20.54 -1.54
CA LEU A 487 2.00 -21.00 -0.87
C LEU A 487 3.23 -20.11 -1.18
N ALA A 488 3.38 -19.67 -2.42
CA ALA A 488 4.45 -18.77 -2.83
C ALA A 488 4.28 -17.34 -2.26
N THR A 489 3.04 -16.88 -2.07
CA THR A 489 2.76 -15.54 -1.51
C THR A 489 2.94 -15.52 0.01
N VAL A 490 2.46 -16.55 0.73
CA VAL A 490 2.76 -16.78 2.16
C VAL A 490 4.25 -16.67 2.42
N HIS A 491 5.05 -17.47 1.69
CA HIS A 491 6.50 -17.51 1.85
C HIS A 491 7.17 -16.15 1.55
N ASN A 492 6.80 -15.51 0.43
CA ASN A 492 7.39 -14.23 0.05
C ASN A 492 7.00 -13.10 1.01
N ILE A 493 5.81 -13.10 1.61
CA ILE A 493 5.42 -12.09 2.62
C ILE A 493 6.18 -12.32 3.94
N GLN A 494 6.27 -13.56 4.44
CA GLN A 494 7.11 -13.90 5.60
C GLN A 494 8.55 -13.41 5.39
N TYR A 495 9.15 -13.68 4.24
CA TYR A 495 10.53 -13.26 3.94
C TYR A 495 10.75 -11.75 4.09
N MET A 496 9.79 -10.92 3.65
CA MET A 496 9.91 -9.46 3.78
C MET A 496 9.78 -8.99 5.23
N ASN A 497 8.91 -9.63 6.01
CA ASN A 497 8.73 -9.29 7.42
C ASN A 497 9.93 -9.76 8.26
N ASP A 498 10.49 -10.94 7.97
CA ASP A 498 11.77 -11.43 8.49
C ASP A 498 12.93 -10.47 8.15
N LEU A 499 13.01 -9.99 6.91
CA LEU A 499 14.03 -9.03 6.46
C LEU A 499 13.95 -7.73 7.26
N MET A 500 12.74 -7.19 7.46
CA MET A 500 12.52 -5.97 8.23
C MET A 500 12.82 -6.17 9.73
N ALA A 501 12.42 -7.30 10.31
CA ALA A 501 12.79 -7.67 11.67
C ALA A 501 14.31 -7.77 11.84
N LYS A 502 15.02 -8.33 10.85
CA LYS A 502 16.49 -8.35 10.82
C LYS A 502 17.09 -6.95 10.71
N GLN A 503 16.54 -6.06 9.87
CA GLN A 503 17.01 -4.66 9.81
C GLN A 503 16.86 -3.97 11.17
N ARG A 504 15.70 -4.11 11.84
CA ARG A 504 15.50 -3.57 13.20
C ARG A 504 16.55 -4.08 14.18
N GLN A 505 16.78 -5.39 14.23
CA GLN A 505 17.78 -5.97 15.13
C GLN A 505 19.21 -5.51 14.80
N ASP A 506 19.59 -5.47 13.52
CA ASP A 506 20.93 -5.04 13.12
C ASP A 506 21.19 -3.54 13.40
N ILE A 507 20.15 -2.70 13.44
CA ILE A 507 20.25 -1.30 13.91
C ILE A 507 20.43 -1.24 15.42
N LEU A 508 19.63 -1.99 16.20
CA LEU A 508 19.72 -2.04 17.67
C LEU A 508 21.08 -2.59 18.14
N ASP A 509 21.61 -3.59 17.44
CA ASP A 509 22.95 -4.15 17.66
C ASP A 509 24.09 -3.21 17.21
N GLY A 510 23.75 -2.05 16.62
CA GLY A 510 24.72 -1.07 16.11
C GLY A 510 25.55 -1.58 14.94
N LYS A 511 25.05 -2.52 14.13
CA LYS A 511 25.72 -3.02 12.91
C LYS A 511 25.48 -2.09 11.71
N ILE A 512 24.27 -1.51 11.63
CA ILE A 512 23.79 -0.60 10.58
C ILE A 512 23.80 0.85 11.08
#